data_AF-A0A645HKG0-F1
#
_entry.id   AF-A0A645HKG0-F1
#
_cell.length_a   1.000
_cell.length_b   1.000
_cell.length_c   1.000
_cell.angle_alpha   90.00
_cell.angle_beta   90.00
_cell.angle_gamma   90.00
#
_symmetry.space_group_name_H-M   'P 1'
#
loop_
_entity.id
_entity.type
_entity.pdbx_description
1 polymer ?
#
loop_
_entity_poly.entity_id
_entity_poly.type
_entity_poly.pdbx_seq_one_letter_code
_entity_poly.pdbx_strand_id
1 'polypeptide(L)' 'MSDLPSETEEVNIGNAERKTLTFNVTVAGDYLSLRQFVETLMTSRRVFLIEQVVFGASNSRDTQYLVAKLRINLPYYANK' A
#
# COMPACT_ATOMS: atom_id res chain seq x y z
N MET A 1 9.27 15.43 -11.51
CA MET A 1 7.89 15.45 -12.04
C MET A 1 7.26 14.11 -11.70
N SER A 2 6.02 14.13 -11.20
CA SER A 2 5.37 12.99 -10.55
C SER A 2 5.03 11.90 -11.56
N ASP A 3 5.69 10.75 -11.45
CA ASP A 3 5.56 9.57 -12.32
C ASP A 3 4.31 8.72 -11.97
N LEU A 4 3.24 9.40 -11.55
CA LEU A 4 1.97 8.76 -11.19
C LEU A 4 1.11 8.67 -12.46
N PRO A 5 0.71 7.46 -12.90
CA PRO A 5 -0.13 7.30 -14.08
C PRO A 5 -1.50 7.95 -13.84
N SER A 6 -1.98 8.70 -14.83
CA SER A 6 -3.35 9.22 -14.87
C SER A 6 -4.33 8.06 -15.03
N GLU A 7 -5.34 7.96 -14.16
CA GLU A 7 -6.32 6.83 -14.11
C GLU A 7 -7.21 6.73 -15.38
N THR A 8 -7.01 7.58 -16.39
CA THR A 8 -7.86 7.75 -17.58
C THR A 8 -7.15 7.48 -18.91
N GLU A 9 -5.86 7.11 -18.92
CA GLU A 9 -5.15 6.86 -20.17
C GLU A 9 -5.44 5.45 -20.71
N GLU A 10 -5.99 5.37 -21.92
CA GLU A 10 -6.16 4.11 -22.63
C GLU A 10 -4.79 3.52 -22.96
N VAL A 11 -4.43 2.44 -22.25
CA VAL A 11 -3.20 1.70 -22.49
C VAL A 11 -3.35 0.93 -23.81
N ASN A 12 -2.44 1.19 -24.74
CA ASN A 12 -2.42 0.47 -26.01
C ASN A 12 -1.80 -0.91 -25.77
N ILE A 13 -2.63 -1.95 -25.81
CA ILE A 13 -2.28 -3.33 -25.38
C ILE A 13 -1.02 -3.86 -26.09
N GLY A 14 -0.74 -3.40 -27.31
CA GLY A 14 0.44 -3.80 -28.09
C GLY A 14 1.79 -3.23 -27.61
N ASN A 15 1.78 -2.20 -26.76
CA ASN A 15 3.00 -1.53 -26.26
C ASN A 15 2.95 -1.28 -24.74
N ALA A 16 2.16 -2.09 -24.03
CA ALA A 16 2.01 -1.98 -22.58
C ALA A 16 3.18 -2.66 -21.86
N GLU A 17 3.88 -1.93 -21.00
CA GLU A 17 4.88 -2.48 -20.10
C GLU A 17 4.31 -2.58 -18.68
N ARG A 18 4.56 -3.71 -18.00
CA ARG A 18 4.18 -3.89 -16.60
C ARG A 18 5.14 -3.11 -15.71
N LYS A 19 4.66 -2.05 -15.09
CA LYS A 19 5.38 -1.28 -14.07
C LYS A 19 4.80 -1.57 -12.69
N THR A 20 5.55 -1.26 -11.65
CA THR A 20 5.12 -1.46 -10.25
C THR A 20 5.26 -0.15 -9.50
N LEU A 21 4.17 0.26 -8.86
CA LEU A 21 4.13 1.42 -8.00
C LEU A 21 4.23 0.98 -6.54
N THR A 22 5.26 1.42 -5.84
CA THR A 22 5.50 1.06 -4.43
C THR A 22 5.10 2.21 -3.51
N PHE A 23 4.20 1.91 -2.57
CA PHE A 23 3.79 2.82 -1.51
C PHE A 23 4.34 2.34 -0.18
N ASN A 24 4.92 3.26 0.59
CA ASN A 24 5.27 3.01 1.99
C ASN A 24 4.26 3.75 2.87
N VAL A 25 3.45 3.00 3.60
CA VAL A 25 2.40 3.52 4.47
C VAL A 25 2.80 3.26 5.92
N THR A 26 2.73 4.28 6.76
CA THR A 26 2.92 4.14 8.21
C THR A 26 1.61 4.50 8.89
N VAL A 27 1.06 3.56 9.67
CA VAL A 27 -0.18 3.73 10.42
C VAL A 27 0.09 3.48 11.90
N ALA A 28 -0.59 4.21 12.77
CA ALA A 28 -0.48 4.07 14.22
C ALA A 28 -1.88 3.85 14.82
N GLY A 29 -1.99 2.92 15.76
CA GLY A 29 -3.26 2.58 16.38
C GLY A 29 -3.12 1.38 17.32
N ASP A 30 -4.24 0.89 17.83
CA ASP A 30 -4.29 -0.37 18.56
C ASP A 30 -4.20 -1.57 17.59
N TYR A 31 -3.89 -2.74 18.13
CA TYR A 31 -3.70 -3.95 17.31
C TYR A 31 -4.96 -4.30 16.50
N LEU A 32 -6.15 -4.15 17.11
CA LEU A 32 -7.40 -4.53 16.48
C LEU A 32 -7.70 -3.66 15.25
N SER A 33 -7.56 -2.34 15.36
CA SER A 33 -7.78 -1.44 14.21
C SER A 33 -6.74 -1.67 13.11
N LEU A 34 -5.47 -1.88 13.47
CA LEU A 34 -4.41 -2.17 12.49
C LEU A 34 -4.66 -3.50 11.76
N ARG A 35 -5.12 -4.53 12.47
CA ARG A 35 -5.51 -5.81 11.87
C ARG A 35 -6.66 -5.63 10.89
N GLN A 36 -7.74 -4.95 11.30
CA GLN A 36 -8.88 -4.68 10.43
C GLN A 36 -8.48 -3.88 9.19
N PHE A 37 -7.56 -2.92 9.33
CA PHE A 37 -7.02 -2.17 8.19
C PHE A 37 -6.31 -3.08 7.18
N VAL A 38 -5.42 -3.96 7.66
CA VAL A 38 -4.71 -4.92 6.80
C VAL A 38 -5.68 -5.91 6.15
N GLU A 39 -6.67 -6.43 6.89
CA GLU A 39 -7.71 -7.32 6.35
C GLU A 39 -8.55 -6.61 5.27
N THR A 40 -8.87 -5.33 5.45
CA THR A 40 -9.59 -4.52 4.45
C THR A 40 -8.75 -4.31 3.19
N LEU A 41 -7.43 -4.10 3.34
CA LEU A 41 -6.52 -4.00 2.20
C LEU A 41 -6.42 -5.32 1.43
N MET A 42 -6.36 -6.46 2.13
CA MET A 42 -6.30 -7.80 1.51
C MET A 42 -7.60 -8.18 0.79
N THR A 43 -8.75 -7.68 1.26
CA THR A 43 -10.07 -7.92 0.64
C THR A 43 -10.42 -6.91 -0.46
N SER A 44 -9.51 -5.99 -0.77
CA SER A 44 -9.72 -5.04 -1.86
C SER A 44 -9.76 -5.72 -3.23
N ARG A 45 -10.60 -5.20 -4.13
CA ARG A 45 -10.73 -5.69 -5.52
C ARG A 45 -9.53 -5.36 -6.41
N ARG A 46 -8.59 -4.53 -5.94
CA ARG A 46 -7.35 -4.20 -6.64
C ARG A 46 -6.26 -5.17 -6.20
N VAL A 47 -5.43 -5.63 -7.14
CA VAL A 47 -4.29 -6.49 -6.81
C VAL A 47 -3.24 -5.65 -6.08
N PHE A 48 -3.23 -5.74 -4.75
CA PHE A 48 -2.20 -5.16 -3.90
C PHE A 48 -1.30 -6.27 -3.35
N LEU A 49 0.00 -6.11 -3.49
CA LEU A 49 0.99 -6.99 -2.86
C LEU A 49 1.51 -6.29 -1.60
N ILE A 50 1.09 -6.77 -0.43
CA ILE A 50 1.65 -6.33 0.86
C ILE A 50 2.93 -7.13 1.09
N GLU A 51 4.08 -6.50 0.95
CA GLU A 51 5.37 -7.19 1.06
C GLU A 51 5.88 -7.32 2.48
N GLN A 52 5.62 -6.29 3.30
CA GLN A 52 6.17 -6.24 4.64
C GLN A 52 5.22 -5.50 5.57
N VAL A 53 4.97 -6.10 6.73
CA VAL A 53 4.28 -5.49 7.86
C VAL A 53 5.22 -5.54 9.06
N VAL A 54 5.65 -4.37 9.55
CA VAL A 54 6.46 -4.28 10.78
C VAL A 54 5.67 -3.59 11.86
N PHE A 55 5.39 -4.30 12.96
CA PHE A 55 4.78 -3.74 14.15
C PHE A 55 5.86 -3.27 15.12
N GLY A 56 5.75 -2.03 15.62
CA GLY A 56 6.57 -1.50 16.69
C GLY A 56 5.70 -0.92 17.79
N ALA A 57 6.01 -1.23 19.05
CA ALA A 57 5.39 -0.55 20.19
C ALA A 57 6.03 0.83 20.34
N SER A 58 5.21 1.88 20.32
CA SER A 58 5.65 3.22 20.65
C SER A 58 5.03 3.62 21.99
N ASN A 59 5.86 3.70 23.02
CA ASN A 59 5.43 4.14 24.35
C ASN A 59 5.46 5.67 24.41
N SER A 60 4.30 6.30 24.32
CA SER A 60 4.09 7.63 24.90
C SER A 60 3.60 7.45 26.34
N ARG A 61 3.93 8.38 27.25
CA ARG A 61 3.79 8.23 28.72
C ARG A 61 2.41 7.78 29.22
N ASP A 62 1.36 7.93 28.42
CA ASP A 62 -0.02 7.54 28.76
C ASP A 62 -0.69 6.58 27.75
N THR A 63 -0.05 6.28 26.61
CA THR A 63 -0.68 5.49 25.54
C THR A 63 0.31 4.58 24.84
N GLN A 64 0.02 3.28 24.93
CA GLN A 64 0.65 2.24 24.09
C GLN A 64 -0.10 2.18 22.77
N TYR A 65 0.53 2.67 21.70
CA TYR A 65 0.06 2.46 20.34
C TYR A 65 1.07 1.63 19.57
N LEU A 66 0.55 0.76 18.70
CA LEU A 66 1.34 0.02 17.74
C LEU A 66 1.49 0.87 16.49
N VAL A 67 2.69 0.86 15.93
CA VAL A 67 2.99 1.45 14.63
C VAL A 67 3.18 0.30 13.66
N ALA A 68 2.36 0.24 12.61
CA ALA A 68 2.58 -0.68 11.51
C ALA A 68 3.17 0.07 10.31
N LYS A 69 4.31 -0.43 9.80
CA LYS A 69 4.90 0.02 8.54
C LYS A 69 4.57 -1.01 7.46
N LEU A 70 3.90 -0.55 6.42
CA LEU A 70 3.38 -1.36 5.32
C LEU A 70 4.06 -0.94 4.02
N ARG A 71 4.61 -1.92 3.30
CA ARG A 71 5.02 -1.73 1.91
C ARG A 71 3.99 -2.38 1.00
N ILE A 72 3.39 -1.57 0.12
CA ILE A 72 2.32 -1.99 -0.79
C ILE A 72 2.82 -1.80 -2.22
N ASN A 73 2.83 -2.88 -3.00
CA ASN A 73 3.15 -2.86 -4.42
C ASN A 73 1.88 -3.00 -5.24
N LEU A 74 1.65 -2.02 -6.11
CA LEU A 74 0.56 -2.03 -7.08
C LEU A 74 1.16 -2.21 -8.49
N PRO A 75 1.01 -3.38 -9.11
CA PRO A 75 1.34 -3.54 -10.51
C PRO A 75 0.34 -2.77 -11.37
N TYR A 76 0.83 -2.03 -12.35
CA TYR A 76 0.01 -1.34 -13.35
C TYR A 76 0.65 -1.48 -14.73
N TYR A 77 -0.15 -1.33 -15.76
CA TYR A 77 0.33 -1.29 -17.13
C TYR A 77 0.43 0.16 -17.57
N ALA A 78 1.57 0.53 -18.15
CA ALA A 78 1.79 1.85 -18.73
C ALA A 78 2.25 1.70 -20.17
N ASN A 79 1.94 2.68 -21.00
CA ASN A 79 2.54 2.79 -22.33
C ASN A 79 4.05 3.05 -22.18
N LYS A 80 4.81 2.48 -23.10
CA LYS A 80 6.28 2.58 -23.15
C LYS A 80 6.77 4.00 -23.39
#